data_AF-A0A073JY26-F1
#
_entry.id   AF-A0A073JY26-F1
#
_cell.length_a   1.000
_cell.length_b   1.000
_cell.length_c   1.000
_cell.angle_alpha   90.00
_cell.angle_beta   90.00
_cell.angle_gamma   90.00
#
_symmetry.space_group_name_H-M   'P 1'
#
loop_
_entity.id
_entity.type
_entity.pdbx_description
1 polymer ?
#
loop_
_entity_poly.entity_id
_entity_poly.type
_entity_poly.pdbx_seq_one_letter_code
_entity_poly.pdbx_strand_id
1 'polypeptide(L)'
;MYRSTINIIYEEFDKDHVILYVEKNGRNMFLTFGLYEFENEMEYWDIPTKLANYNGKMGFVFDKSIDRTILEMEIERFIKHNELDF
;
A
#
# COMPACT_ATOMS: atom_id res chain seq x y z
N MET A 1 -2.98 5.74 26.02
CA MET A 1 -2.57 4.91 24.89
C MET A 1 -2.83 5.71 23.63
N TYR A 2 -1.79 6.16 22.93
CA TYR A 2 -1.99 6.71 21.58
C TYR A 2 -2.32 5.53 20.67
N ARG A 3 -3.51 5.52 20.05
CA ARG A 3 -3.81 4.57 18.97
C ARG A 3 -2.79 4.81 17.87
N SER A 4 -2.16 3.75 17.38
CA SER A 4 -1.32 3.86 16.20
C SER A 4 -2.22 4.27 15.01
N THR A 5 -1.81 5.29 14.25
CA THR A 5 -2.58 5.75 13.10
C THR A 5 -1.87 5.28 11.84
N ILE A 6 -2.54 4.43 11.06
CA ILE A 6 -2.11 4.07 9.71
C ILE A 6 -2.84 4.98 8.72
N ASN A 7 -2.08 5.60 7.81
CA ASN A 7 -2.59 6.44 6.74
C ASN A 7 -2.22 5.84 5.40
N ILE A 8 -3.16 5.84 4.46
CA ILE A 8 -2.94 5.49 3.06
C ILE A 8 -2.97 6.79 2.26
N ILE A 9 -1.87 7.11 1.58
CA ILE A 9 -1.69 8.34 0.81
C ILE A 9 -1.65 7.97 -0.67
N TYR A 10 -2.49 8.63 -1.46
CA TYR A 10 -2.61 8.45 -2.91
C TYR A 10 -1.94 9.59 -3.65
N GLU A 11 -1.04 9.27 -4.57
CA GLU A 11 -0.44 10.25 -5.48
C GLU A 11 -0.50 9.74 -6.93
N GLU A 12 -0.54 10.68 -7.88
CA GLU A 12 -0.37 10.35 -9.29
C GLU A 12 1.08 9.98 -9.57
N PHE A 13 1.30 8.80 -10.14
CA PHE A 13 2.63 8.32 -10.51
C PHE A 13 2.95 8.69 -11.96
N ASP A 14 2.03 8.38 -12.86
CA ASP A 14 2.06 8.80 -14.26
C ASP A 14 0.62 8.88 -14.82
N LYS A 15 0.49 8.94 -16.16
CA LYS A 15 -0.81 9.04 -16.83
C LYS A 15 -1.75 7.86 -16.54
N ASP A 16 -1.22 6.65 -16.37
CA ASP A 16 -1.97 5.40 -16.26
C ASP A 16 -1.91 4.81 -14.84
N HIS A 17 -1.00 5.28 -13.99
CA HIS A 17 -0.75 4.66 -12.69
C HIS A 17 -0.86 5.64 -11.50
N VAL A 18 -1.20 5.09 -10.34
CA VAL A 18 -1.11 5.75 -9.04
C VAL A 18 -0.04 5.08 -8.18
N ILE A 19 0.55 5.84 -7.27
CA ILE A 19 1.42 5.30 -6.23
C ILE A 19 0.78 5.50 -4.86
N LEU A 20 0.77 4.43 -4.06
CA LEU A 20 0.27 4.42 -2.69
C LEU A 20 1.41 4.34 -1.69
N TYR A 21 1.31 5.17 -0.67
CA TYR A 21 2.17 5.10 0.50
C TYR A 21 1.35 4.70 1.72
N VAL A 22 1.79 3.66 2.40
CA VAL A 22 1.23 3.27 3.69
C VAL A 22 2.18 3.78 4.78
N GLU A 23 1.67 4.61 5.68
CA GLU A 23 2.44 5.18 6.77
C GLU A 23 1.82 4.86 8.12
N LYS A 24 2.64 4.40 9.08
CA LYS A 24 2.26 4.25 10.48
C LYS A 24 2.99 5.27 11.32
N ASN A 25 2.25 6.15 11.99
CA ASN A 25 2.81 7.24 12.80
C ASN A 25 3.84 8.10 12.04
N GLY A 26 3.56 8.38 10.75
CA GLY A 26 4.43 9.16 9.86
C GLY A 26 5.67 8.42 9.34
N ARG A 27 5.78 7.10 9.58
CA ARG A 27 6.85 6.25 9.02
C ARG A 27 6.31 5.36 7.92
N ASN A 28 6.99 5.34 6.79
CA ASN A 28 6.64 4.49 5.67
C ASN A 28 6.77 2.99 6.03
N MET A 29 5.75 2.20 5.66
CA MET A 29 5.63 0.77 5.98
C MET A 29 6.08 -0.16 4.83
N PHE A 30 6.66 0.35 3.74
CA PHE A 30 7.00 -0.47 2.57
C PHE A 30 7.86 -1.69 2.90
N LEU A 31 8.84 -1.55 3.81
CA LEU A 31 9.68 -2.68 4.24
C LEU A 31 8.86 -3.73 4.99
N THR A 32 7.96 -3.29 5.88
CA THR A 32 7.05 -4.20 6.59
C THR A 32 6.16 -4.93 5.60
N PHE A 33 5.53 -4.22 4.67
CA PHE A 33 4.67 -4.83 3.65
C PHE A 33 5.44 -5.81 2.77
N GLY A 34 6.67 -5.47 2.37
CA GLY A 34 7.54 -6.36 1.61
C GLY A 34 7.94 -7.63 2.37
N LEU A 35 8.21 -7.54 3.68
CA LEU A 35 8.51 -8.72 4.53
C LEU A 35 7.33 -9.69 4.64
N TYR A 36 6.11 -9.19 4.51
CA TYR A 36 4.88 -9.99 4.51
C TYR A 36 4.39 -10.28 3.09
N GLU A 37 5.25 -10.14 2.08
CA GLU A 37 4.98 -10.53 0.69
C GLU A 37 3.74 -9.84 0.07
N PHE A 38 3.50 -8.56 0.39
CA PHE A 38 2.34 -7.82 -0.10
C PHE A 38 2.15 -7.87 -1.62
N GLU A 39 3.23 -7.74 -2.41
CA GLU A 39 3.16 -7.83 -3.87
C GLU A 39 2.62 -9.19 -4.34
N ASN A 40 3.03 -10.30 -3.68
CA ASN A 40 2.56 -11.64 -4.00
C ASN A 40 1.07 -11.81 -3.64
N GLU A 41 0.63 -11.27 -2.50
CA GLU A 41 -0.78 -11.33 -2.12
C GLU A 41 -1.66 -10.56 -3.10
N MET A 42 -1.25 -9.35 -3.51
CA MET A 42 -1.98 -8.58 -4.50
C MET A 42 -2.04 -9.28 -5.87
N GLU A 43 -0.94 -9.89 -6.31
CA GLU A 43 -0.91 -10.69 -7.54
C GLU A 43 -1.88 -11.88 -7.47
N TYR A 44 -1.99 -12.56 -6.32
CA TYR A 44 -2.97 -13.64 -6.11
C TYR A 44 -4.43 -13.17 -6.27
N TRP A 45 -4.72 -11.90 -5.99
CA TRP A 45 -6.04 -11.29 -6.15
C TRP A 45 -6.25 -10.62 -7.53
N ASP A 46 -5.38 -10.88 -8.51
CA ASP A 46 -5.39 -10.24 -9.83
C ASP A 46 -5.27 -8.70 -9.75
N ILE A 47 -4.51 -8.19 -8.76
CA ILE A 47 -4.20 -6.76 -8.57
C ILE A 47 -2.70 -6.56 -8.82
N PRO A 48 -2.26 -6.33 -10.08
CA PRO A 48 -0.85 -6.11 -10.38
C PRO A 48 -0.29 -4.93 -9.60
N THR A 49 0.74 -5.21 -8.81
CA THR A 49 1.36 -4.23 -7.91
C THR A 49 2.86 -4.26 -8.11
N LYS A 50 3.50 -3.08 -8.07
CA LYS A 50 4.96 -2.99 -8.09
C LYS A 50 5.47 -2.00 -7.07
N LEU A 51 6.53 -2.37 -6.36
CA LEU A 51 7.26 -1.45 -5.50
C LEU A 51 8.10 -0.47 -6.34
N ALA A 52 7.97 0.83 -6.09
CA ALA A 52 8.74 1.87 -6.77
C ALA A 52 9.22 2.97 -5.81
N ASN A 53 10.32 3.63 -6.18
CA ASN A 53 10.74 4.88 -5.57
C ASN A 53 10.22 6.06 -6.40
N TYR A 54 9.42 6.94 -5.79
CA TYR A 54 8.93 8.16 -6.41
C TYR A 54 9.22 9.34 -5.49
N ASN A 55 9.90 10.37 -6.02
CA ASN A 55 10.32 11.55 -5.26
C ASN A 55 11.06 11.25 -3.95
N GLY A 56 11.85 10.17 -3.92
CA GLY A 56 12.62 9.75 -2.74
C GLY A 56 11.83 8.94 -1.72
N LYS A 57 10.57 8.58 -2.02
CA LYS A 57 9.68 7.79 -1.16
C LYS A 57 9.34 6.46 -1.84
N MET A 58 9.45 5.37 -1.10
CA MET A 58 9.06 4.04 -1.58
C MET A 58 7.56 3.83 -1.44
N GLY A 59 6.88 3.34 -2.48
CA GLY A 59 5.45 3.07 -2.47
C GLY A 59 5.06 1.97 -3.46
N PHE A 60 3.79 1.60 -3.44
CA PHE A 60 3.21 0.55 -4.29
C PHE A 60 2.47 1.19 -5.45
N VAL A 61 2.82 0.81 -6.67
CA VAL A 61 2.26 1.34 -7.92
C VAL A 61 1.16 0.41 -8.41
N PHE A 62 0.02 1.01 -8.76
CA PHE A 62 -1.18 0.33 -9.26
C PHE A 62 -1.68 1.01 -10.52
N ASP A 63 -2.36 0.25 -11.38
CA ASP A 63 -3.06 0.79 -12.54
C ASP A 63 -4.30 1.59 -12.08
N LYS A 64 -4.54 2.75 -12.70
CA LYS A 64 -5.73 3.60 -12.44
C LYS A 64 -7.04 2.92 -12.81
N SER A 65 -7.02 1.86 -13.62
CA SER A 65 -8.20 1.05 -13.92
C SER A 65 -8.74 0.29 -12.71
N ILE A 66 -7.90 0.08 -11.69
CA ILE A 66 -8.30 -0.61 -10.46
C ILE A 66 -9.06 0.37 -9.58
N ASP A 67 -10.24 -0.05 -9.13
CA ASP A 67 -11.08 0.78 -8.27
C ASP A 67 -10.37 1.09 -6.95
N ARG A 68 -10.35 2.37 -6.59
CA ARG A 68 -9.67 2.84 -5.39
C ARG A 68 -10.23 2.22 -4.11
N THR A 69 -11.54 2.02 -4.01
CA THR A 69 -12.16 1.42 -2.82
C THR A 69 -11.73 -0.05 -2.68
N ILE A 70 -11.54 -0.77 -3.79
CA ILE A 70 -10.96 -2.12 -3.77
C ILE A 70 -9.54 -2.09 -3.22
N LEU A 71 -8.69 -1.16 -3.68
CA LEU A 71 -7.32 -1.01 -3.19
C LEU A 71 -7.27 -0.70 -1.69
N GLU A 72 -8.07 0.26 -1.21
CA GLU A 72 -8.15 0.61 0.22
C GLU A 72 -8.60 -0.61 1.05
N MET A 73 -9.62 -1.32 0.58
CA MET A 73 -10.14 -2.51 1.27
C MET A 73 -9.10 -3.64 1.36
N GLU A 74 -8.38 -3.94 0.29
CA GLU A 74 -7.35 -4.99 0.32
C GLU A 74 -6.13 -4.60 1.16
N ILE A 75 -5.73 -3.33 1.15
CA ILE A 75 -4.68 -2.83 2.06
C ILE A 75 -5.11 -2.95 3.52
N GLU A 76 -6.33 -2.53 3.85
CA GLU A 76 -6.88 -2.66 5.20
C GLU A 76 -6.99 -4.13 5.64
N ARG A 77 -7.44 -5.01 4.73
CA ARG A 77 -7.50 -6.44 4.97
C ARG A 77 -6.11 -7.02 5.23
N PHE A 78 -5.11 -6.63 4.44
CA PHE A 78 -3.72 -7.06 4.61
C PHE A 78 -3.15 -6.64 5.97
N ILE A 79 -3.36 -5.37 6.36
CA ILE A 79 -2.97 -4.84 7.67
C ILE A 79 -3.59 -5.67 8.78
N LYS A 80 -4.89 -5.93 8.70
CA LYS A 80 -5.61 -6.70 9.73
C LYS A 80 -5.17 -8.16 9.78
N HIS A 81 -4.97 -8.80 8.63
CA HIS A 81 -4.55 -10.21 8.54
C HIS A 81 -3.19 -10.43 9.19
N ASN A 82 -2.27 -9.50 8.99
CA ASN A 82 -0.90 -9.55 9.51
C ASN A 82 -0.73 -8.81 10.84
N GLU A 83 -1.84 -8.40 11.47
CA GLU A 83 -1.88 -7.68 12.74
C GLU A 83 -1.02 -6.40 12.73
N LEU A 84 -0.87 -5.68 11.62
CA LEU A 84 0.08 -4.56 11.52
C LEU A 84 -0.39 -3.26 12.23
N ASP A 85 -1.58 -3.25 12.83
CA ASP A 85 -2.23 -2.09 13.46
C ASP A 85 -2.00 -1.96 14.99
N PHE A 86 -1.19 -2.83 15.59
CA PHE A 86 -0.87 -2.78 17.04
C PHE A 86 -0.11 -1.54 17.52
#